data_AF-A0A9E6A9Z8-F1
#
_entry.id   AF-A0A9E6A9Z8-F1
#
_cell.length_a   1.000
_cell.length_b   1.000
_cell.length_c   1.000
_cell.angle_alpha   90.00
_cell.angle_beta   90.00
_cell.angle_gamma   90.00
#
_symmetry.space_group_name_H-M   'P 1'
#
loop_
_entity.id
_entity.type
_entity.pdbx_description
1 polymer ?
#
loop_
_entity_poly.entity_id
_entity_poly.type
_entity_poly.pdbx_seq_one_letter_code
_entity_poly.pdbx_strand_id
1 'polypeptide(L)'
;MHAKLRSAELLVKTAMADPGIMKDLKENPEKALRQLQDQVVNELPPRALEQDIWIYRIVVASLSLAVLLVVIGVLIITIFPAVNEAGKIVPVAIPDILTALGAAAIGALAGLLAPAPSS
;
A
#
# COMPACT_ATOMS: atom_id res chain seq x y z
N MET A 1 -1.55 -17.97 -0.37
CA MET A 1 -2.35 -19.12 -0.86
C MET A 1 -3.78 -18.72 -1.28
N HIS A 2 -4.43 -17.78 -0.59
CA HIS A 2 -5.81 -17.35 -0.90
C HIS A 2 -6.02 -16.68 -2.29
N ALA A 3 -5.04 -15.95 -2.83
CA ALA A 3 -5.19 -15.29 -4.13
C ALA A 3 -5.36 -16.30 -5.30
N LYS A 4 -4.62 -17.41 -5.26
CA LYS A 4 -4.69 -18.47 -6.29
C LYS A 4 -6.04 -19.19 -6.30
N LEU A 5 -6.65 -19.37 -5.12
CA LEU A 5 -7.99 -19.94 -4.98
C LEU A 5 -9.06 -19.05 -5.62
N ARG A 6 -8.97 -17.72 -5.43
CA ARG A 6 -9.91 -16.75 -6.01
C ARG A 6 -9.83 -16.70 -7.54
N SER A 7 -8.63 -16.84 -8.12
CA SER A 7 -8.44 -16.91 -9.58
C SER A 7 -9.01 -18.18 -10.19
N ALA A 8 -8.80 -19.34 -9.56
CA ALA A 8 -9.36 -20.60 -10.04
C ALA A 8 -10.89 -20.62 -9.96
N GLU A 9 -11.46 -20.06 -8.89
CA GLU A 9 -12.91 -19.96 -8.70
C GLU A 9 -13.57 -19.01 -9.71
N LEU A 10 -12.93 -17.88 -10.04
CA LEU A 10 -13.38 -16.98 -11.09
C LEU A 10 -13.31 -17.64 -12.48
N LEU A 11 -12.23 -18.37 -12.78
CA LEU A 11 -12.09 -19.11 -14.04
C LEU A 11 -13.20 -20.14 -14.22
N VAL A 12 -13.53 -20.89 -13.17
CA VAL A 12 -14.62 -21.88 -13.21
C VAL A 12 -15.98 -21.19 -13.38
N LYS A 13 -16.20 -20.08 -12.67
CA LYS A 13 -17.46 -19.32 -12.77
C LYS A 13 -17.66 -18.72 -14.17
N THR A 14 -16.62 -18.14 -14.77
CA THR A 14 -16.66 -17.57 -16.12
C THR A 14 -16.83 -18.65 -17.19
N ALA A 15 -16.13 -19.78 -17.06
CA ALA A 15 -16.26 -20.90 -17.99
C ALA A 15 -17.65 -21.57 -17.95
N MET A 16 -18.32 -21.58 -16.79
CA MET A 16 -19.68 -22.12 -16.64
C MET A 16 -20.78 -21.14 -17.06
N ALA A 17 -20.50 -19.83 -17.05
CA ALA A 17 -21.47 -18.82 -17.45
C ALA A 17 -21.64 -18.71 -18.97
N ASP A 18 -20.61 -19.08 -19.75
CA ASP A 18 -20.60 -18.88 -21.19
C ASP A 18 -20.60 -20.22 -21.98
N PRO A 19 -21.71 -20.57 -22.66
CA PRO A 19 -21.83 -21.85 -23.37
C PRO A 19 -20.88 -22.00 -24.56
N GLY A 20 -20.34 -20.90 -25.11
CA GLY A 20 -19.30 -20.92 -26.15
C GLY A 20 -17.96 -21.41 -25.61
N ILE A 21 -17.52 -20.85 -24.48
CA ILE A 21 -16.26 -21.17 -23.82
C ILE A 21 -16.22 -22.64 -23.38
N MET A 22 -17.34 -23.19 -22.89
CA MET A 22 -17.48 -24.60 -22.52
C MET A 22 -17.32 -25.56 -23.71
N LYS A 23 -17.68 -25.09 -24.92
CA LYS A 23 -17.54 -25.86 -26.16
C LYS A 23 -16.09 -25.85 -26.64
N ASP A 24 -15.45 -24.68 -26.59
CA ASP A 24 -14.03 -24.51 -26.92
C ASP A 24 -13.12 -25.26 -25.93
N LEU A 25 -13.49 -25.33 -24.65
CA LEU A 25 -12.80 -26.14 -23.63
C LEU A 25 -12.86 -27.65 -23.92
N LYS A 26 -13.94 -28.13 -24.54
CA LYS A 26 -14.09 -29.54 -24.93
C LYS A 26 -13.34 -29.86 -26.21
N GLU A 27 -13.30 -28.94 -27.16
CA GLU A 27 -12.65 -29.15 -28.47
C GLU A 27 -11.14 -28.91 -28.41
N ASN A 28 -10.66 -27.89 -27.69
CA ASN A 28 -9.24 -27.57 -27.54
C ASN A 28 -8.93 -26.93 -26.16
N PRO A 29 -8.73 -27.76 -25.11
CA PRO A 29 -8.59 -27.26 -23.74
C PRO A 29 -7.39 -26.32 -23.56
N GLU A 30 -6.25 -26.56 -24.23
CA GLU A 30 -5.07 -25.70 -24.08
C GLU A 30 -5.27 -24.29 -24.63
N LYS A 31 -5.96 -24.12 -25.77
CA LYS A 31 -6.20 -22.79 -26.36
C LYS A 31 -7.24 -22.01 -25.56
N ALA A 32 -8.32 -22.68 -25.16
CA ALA A 32 -9.38 -22.07 -24.38
C ALA A 32 -8.89 -21.60 -23.00
N LEU A 33 -8.05 -22.39 -22.33
CA LEU A 33 -7.45 -22.02 -21.04
C LEU A 33 -6.49 -20.82 -21.15
N ARG A 34 -5.74 -20.70 -22.26
CA ARG A 34 -4.87 -19.54 -22.50
C ARG A 34 -5.67 -18.26 -22.74
N GLN A 35 -6.74 -18.34 -23.55
CA GLN A 35 -7.62 -17.18 -23.78
C GLN A 35 -8.36 -16.73 -22.51
N LEU A 36 -8.81 -17.69 -21.69
CA LEU A 36 -9.41 -17.40 -20.38
C LEU A 36 -8.39 -16.80 -19.42
N GLN A 37 -7.14 -17.28 -19.43
CA GLN A 37 -6.07 -16.69 -18.64
C GLN A 37 -5.83 -15.24 -19.06
N ASP A 38 -5.76 -14.95 -20.36
CA ASP A 38 -5.56 -13.58 -20.86
C ASP A 38 -6.76 -12.67 -20.55
N GLN A 39 -8.00 -13.17 -20.65
CA GLN A 39 -9.19 -12.40 -20.27
C GLN A 39 -9.26 -12.12 -18.78
N VAL A 40 -9.03 -13.14 -17.94
CA VAL A 40 -9.09 -12.98 -16.48
C VAL A 40 -7.92 -12.14 -15.97
N VAL A 41 -6.72 -12.27 -16.53
CA VAL A 41 -5.58 -11.41 -16.15
C VAL A 41 -5.85 -9.94 -16.51
N ASN A 42 -6.53 -9.68 -17.62
CA ASN A 42 -6.89 -8.32 -18.05
C ASN A 42 -8.16 -7.75 -17.37
N GLU A 43 -9.10 -8.60 -16.92
CA GLU A 43 -10.32 -8.19 -16.21
C GLU A 43 -10.23 -8.26 -14.69
N LEU A 44 -9.15 -8.83 -14.14
CA LEU A 44 -8.87 -8.71 -12.72
C LEU A 44 -8.80 -7.21 -12.41
N PRO A 45 -9.62 -6.69 -11.46
CA PRO A 45 -9.63 -5.28 -11.17
C PRO A 45 -8.20 -4.85 -10.86
N PRO A 46 -7.69 -3.78 -11.51
CA PRO A 46 -6.37 -3.25 -11.19
C PRO A 46 -6.31 -3.06 -9.68
N ARG A 47 -5.16 -3.35 -9.06
CA ARG A 47 -5.00 -3.18 -7.61
C ARG A 47 -5.59 -1.82 -7.27
N ALA A 48 -6.47 -1.71 -6.28
CA ALA A 48 -7.18 -0.45 -5.97
C ALA A 48 -6.23 0.75 -5.76
N LEU A 49 -4.93 0.50 -5.55
CA LEU A 49 -3.85 1.47 -5.45
C LEU A 49 -3.26 1.93 -6.80
N GLU A 50 -3.42 1.16 -7.88
CA GLU A 50 -3.02 1.54 -9.25
C GLU A 50 -4.06 2.44 -9.93
N GLN A 51 -5.32 2.36 -9.52
CA GLN A 51 -6.42 3.08 -10.18
C GLN A 51 -6.55 4.54 -9.72
N ASP A 52 -5.97 4.91 -8.57
CA ASP A 52 -6.08 6.26 -8.02
C ASP A 52 -4.72 6.86 -7.61
N ILE A 53 -4.05 7.43 -8.61
CA ILE A 53 -2.80 8.19 -8.47
C ILE A 53 -2.98 9.36 -7.48
N TRP A 54 -4.18 9.92 -7.37
CA TRP A 54 -4.46 11.03 -6.44
C TRP A 54 -4.44 10.56 -4.99
N ILE A 55 -5.07 9.41 -4.69
CA ILE A 55 -5.01 8.81 -3.36
C ILE A 55 -3.55 8.54 -2.97
N TYR A 56 -2.77 7.97 -3.89
CA TYR A 56 -1.35 7.68 -3.64
C TYR A 56 -0.58 8.97 -3.32
N ARG A 57 -0.78 10.04 -4.11
CA ARG A 57 -0.12 11.33 -3.88
C ARG A 57 -0.52 11.98 -2.55
N ILE A 58 -1.80 11.94 -2.18
CA ILE A 58 -2.29 12.52 -0.92
C ILE A 58 -1.72 11.77 0.29
N VAL A 59 -1.71 10.44 0.24
CA VAL A 59 -1.16 9.59 1.31
C VAL A 59 0.33 9.85 1.46
N VAL A 60 1.12 9.77 0.38
CA VAL A 60 2.56 10.03 0.43
C VAL A 60 2.87 11.46 0.88
N ALA A 61 2.13 12.45 0.40
CA ALA A 61 2.33 13.85 0.79
C ALA A 61 2.03 14.08 2.28
N SER A 62 0.92 13.54 2.80
CA SER A 62 0.55 13.69 4.21
C SER A 62 1.52 12.97 5.15
N LEU A 63 1.96 11.76 4.81
CA LEU A 63 2.97 11.01 5.57
C LEU A 63 4.34 11.72 5.55
N SER A 64 4.75 12.25 4.41
CA SER A 64 6.01 13.01 4.29
C SER A 64 5.96 14.32 5.08
N LEU A 65 4.81 15.02 5.04
CA LEU A 65 4.57 16.22 5.84
C LEU A 65 4.65 15.90 7.34
N ALA A 66 4.06 14.78 7.77
CA ALA A 66 4.12 14.36 9.18
C ALA A 66 5.56 14.14 9.65
N VAL A 67 6.41 13.50 8.84
CA VAL A 67 7.84 13.34 9.14
C VAL A 67 8.53 14.70 9.25
N LEU A 68 8.27 15.62 8.31
CA LEU A 68 8.84 16.97 8.37
C LEU A 68 8.40 17.73 9.63
N LEU A 69 7.13 17.64 10.02
CA LEU A 69 6.62 18.28 11.23
C LEU A 69 7.27 17.71 12.50
N VAL A 70 7.49 16.39 12.55
CA VAL A 70 8.23 15.75 13.66
C VAL A 70 9.66 16.30 13.72
N VAL A 71 10.38 16.35 12.59
CA VAL A 71 11.75 16.88 12.53
C VAL A 71 11.80 18.36 12.96
N ILE A 72 10.88 19.18 12.47
CA ILE A 72 10.79 20.60 12.83
C ILE A 72 10.44 20.77 14.32
N GLY A 73 9.50 19.99 14.83
CA GLY A 73 9.11 20.03 16.25
C GLY A 73 10.28 19.69 17.17
N VAL A 74 11.06 18.66 16.82
CA VAL A 74 12.28 18.29 17.56
C VAL A 74 13.33 19.41 17.47
N LEU A 75 13.53 20.00 16.28
CA LEU A 75 14.44 21.13 16.10
C LEU A 75 14.06 22.33 16.97
N ILE A 76 12.77 22.70 17.00
CA ILE A 76 12.27 23.80 17.82
C ILE A 76 12.53 23.54 19.30
N ILE A 77 12.21 22.34 19.78
CA ILE A 77 12.46 21.94 21.18
C ILE A 77 13.95 22.02 21.54
N THR A 78 14.82 21.66 20.60
CA THR A 78 16.27 21.65 20.82
C THR A 78 16.88 23.05 20.79
N ILE A 79 16.40 23.92 19.89
CA ILE A 79 16.93 25.28 19.68
C ILE A 79 16.34 26.28 20.69
N PHE A 80 15.08 26.09 21.08
CA PHE A 80 14.37 26.92 22.07
C PHE A 80 14.15 26.11 23.35
N PRO A 81 15.21 25.86 24.14
CA PRO A 81 15.07 25.08 25.35
C PRO A 81 14.16 25.81 26.34
N ALA A 82 13.28 25.06 26.99
CA ALA A 82 12.41 25.60 28.02
C ALA A 82 13.27 26.12 29.18
N VAL A 83 12.93 27.30 29.66
CA VAL A 83 13.57 27.94 30.81
C VAL A 83 12.60 27.85 31.98
N ASN A 84 13.04 27.31 33.11
CA ASN A 84 12.21 27.31 34.33
C ASN A 84 12.10 28.72 34.91
N GLU A 85 11.17 28.94 35.85
CA GLU A 85 11.01 30.24 36.54
C GLU A 85 12.30 30.74 37.24
N ALA A 86 13.23 29.83 37.52
CA ALA A 86 14.56 30.13 38.06
C ALA A 86 15.63 30.48 36.99
N GLY A 87 15.25 30.66 35.72
CA GLY A 87 16.17 31.02 34.64
C GLY A 87 17.11 29.89 34.18
N LYS A 88 16.96 28.67 34.69
CA LYS A 88 17.77 27.51 34.27
C LYS A 88 17.18 26.83 33.05
N ILE A 89 18.08 26.44 32.14
CA ILE A 89 17.80 25.61 30.97
C ILE A 89 17.33 24.24 31.48
N VAL A 90 16.10 23.86 31.13
CA VAL A 90 15.60 22.53 31.39
C VAL A 90 16.12 21.61 30.29
N PRO A 91 16.75 20.46 30.62
CA PRO A 91 17.05 19.47 29.62
C PRO A 91 15.72 18.93 29.06
N VAL A 92 15.33 19.41 27.88
CA VAL A 92 14.11 18.93 27.24
C VAL A 92 14.44 17.60 26.56
N ALA A 93 13.98 16.51 27.17
CA ALA A 93 14.00 15.20 26.52
C ALA A 93 13.08 15.26 25.29
N ILE A 94 13.53 14.68 24.17
CA ILE A 94 12.69 14.55 22.98
C ILE A 94 11.49 13.69 23.36
N PRO A 95 10.24 14.16 23.19
CA PRO A 95 9.07 13.38 23.53
C PRO A 95 9.01 12.07 22.74
N ASP A 96 8.89 10.94 23.44
CA ASP A 96 8.83 9.60 22.82
C ASP A 96 7.73 9.48 21.76
N ILE A 97 6.63 10.22 21.95
CA ILE A 97 5.50 10.27 21.00
C ILE A 97 5.96 10.82 19.64
N LEU A 98 6.82 11.84 19.60
CA LEU A 98 7.34 12.39 18.36
C LEU A 98 8.24 11.38 17.64
N THR A 99 9.11 10.70 18.40
CA THR A 99 9.97 9.65 17.85
C THR A 99 9.17 8.46 17.32
N ALA A 100 8.16 8.01 18.08
CA ALA A 100 7.26 6.93 17.68
C ALA A 100 6.44 7.30 16.43
N LEU A 101 5.96 8.53 16.33
CA LEU A 101 5.22 9.03 15.16
C LEU A 101 6.11 9.07 13.92
N GLY A 102 7.35 9.55 14.05
CA GLY A 102 8.34 9.54 12.97
C GLY A 102 8.64 8.12 12.47
N ALA A 103 8.85 7.17 13.40
CA ALA A 103 9.10 5.77 13.06
C ALA A 103 7.88 5.12 12.37
N ALA A 104 6.67 5.38 12.85
CA ALA A 104 5.43 4.88 12.25
C ALA A 104 5.22 5.43 10.84
N ALA A 105 5.47 6.73 10.63
CA ALA A 105 5.33 7.37 9.32
C ALA A 105 6.35 6.81 8.30
N ILE A 106 7.62 6.63 8.71
CA ILE A 106 8.65 6.02 7.86
C ILE A 106 8.30 4.56 7.55
N GLY A 107 7.85 3.78 8.54
CA GLY A 107 7.42 2.39 8.35
C GLY A 107 6.25 2.25 7.38
N ALA A 108 5.27 3.15 7.47
CA ALA A 108 4.14 3.21 6.55
C ALA A 108 4.57 3.58 5.12
N LEU A 109 5.50 4.53 4.95
CA LEU A 109 6.06 4.86 3.64
C LEU A 109 6.86 3.68 3.05
N ALA A 110 7.67 3.00 3.86
CA ALA A 110 8.41 1.82 3.44
C ALA A 110 7.46 0.69 2.99
N GLY A 111 6.35 0.47 3.72
CA GLY A 111 5.33 -0.50 3.34
C GLY A 111 4.58 -0.12 2.06
N LEU A 112 4.26 1.16 1.87
CA LEU A 112 3.55 1.65 0.67
C LEU A 112 4.42 1.61 -0.59
N LEU A 113 5.72 1.87 -0.45
CA LEU A 113 6.68 1.92 -1.56
C LEU A 113 7.39 0.58 -1.79
N ALA A 114 7.14 -0.42 -0.94
CA ALA A 114 7.72 -1.74 -1.12
C ALA A 114 7.21 -2.34 -2.45
N PRO A 115 8.12 -2.87 -3.30
CA PRO A 115 7.72 -3.53 -4.54
C PRO A 115 6.81 -4.72 -4.19
N ALA A 116 5.67 -4.81 -4.87
CA ALA A 116 4.78 -5.93 -4.68
C ALA A 116 5.50 -7.23 -5.07
N PRO A 117 5.36 -8.32 -4.30
CA PRO A 117 6.04 -9.57 -4.59
C PRO A 117 5.63 -10.06 -5.99
N SER A 118 6.62 -10.18 -6.88
CA SER A 118 6.49 -10.85 -8.17
C SER A 118 6.54 -12.37 -7.90
N SER A 119 5.40 -13.05 -8.06
CA SER A 119 5.31 -14.51 -8.08
C SER A 119 4.62 -14.97 -9.34
#